data_AF-A0A1F6P963-F1
#
_entry.id   AF-A0A1F6P963-F1
#
_cell.length_a   1.000
_cell.length_b   1.000
_cell.length_c   1.000
_cell.angle_alpha   90.00
_cell.angle_beta   90.00
_cell.angle_gamma   90.00
#
_symmetry.space_group_name_H-M   'P 1'
#
loop_
_entity.id
_entity.type
_entity.pdbx_description
1 polymer ?
#
loop_
_entity_poly.entity_id
_entity_poly.type
_entity_poly.pdbx_seq_one_letter_code
_entity_poly.pdbx_strand_id
1 'polypeptide(L)'
;MSGNNNGKNKNDLTPREQKTTAAFKMLSGQNDTLKKSLKKTQDELEKMRAEKFQHEKRNAVLENKQKTLIWIEIFKFLSSAGVGFAINYYFIGNVSYALVVGIPSLLLFIVVEFLSNK
;
A
#
# COMPACT_ATOMS: atom_id res chain seq x y z
N MET A 1 -31.91 78.18 35.87
CA MET A 1 -33.06 77.53 35.20
C MET A 1 -32.62 76.21 34.63
N SER A 2 -33.46 75.20 34.87
CA SER A 2 -33.40 73.81 34.45
C SER A 2 -33.10 73.61 32.96
N GLY A 3 -32.46 72.49 32.60
CA GLY A 3 -32.28 72.13 31.20
C GLY A 3 -31.41 70.90 30.92
N ASN A 4 -31.70 69.79 31.60
CA ASN A 4 -31.22 68.44 31.29
C ASN A 4 -31.46 68.09 29.80
N ASN A 5 -30.52 67.43 29.13
CA ASN A 5 -30.84 66.52 28.01
C ASN A 5 -29.78 65.41 27.88
N ASN A 6 -29.96 64.42 28.75
CA ASN A 6 -29.90 62.98 28.51
C ASN A 6 -29.25 62.52 27.18
N GLY A 7 -28.24 61.68 27.37
CA GLY A 7 -27.63 60.86 26.34
C GLY A 7 -28.64 60.06 25.53
N LYS A 8 -28.33 59.92 24.25
CA LYS A 8 -28.91 58.90 23.38
C LYS A 8 -27.75 58.08 22.84
N ASN A 9 -27.33 57.11 23.64
CA ASN A 9 -26.51 56.00 23.18
C ASN A 9 -27.37 55.19 22.19
N LYS A 10 -27.19 55.40 20.88
CA LYS A 10 -28.02 54.85 19.80
C LYS A 10 -27.45 53.54 19.21
N ASN A 11 -26.75 52.75 20.02
CA ASN A 11 -26.15 51.49 19.57
C ASN A 11 -26.64 50.25 20.35
N ASP A 12 -27.76 50.35 21.04
CA ASP A 12 -28.39 49.16 21.64
C ASP A 12 -29.34 48.52 20.63
N LEU A 13 -28.81 47.52 19.92
CA LEU A 13 -29.59 46.55 19.16
C LEU A 13 -30.75 46.06 20.01
N THR A 14 -31.95 45.94 19.44
CA THR A 14 -33.09 45.41 20.19
C THR A 14 -32.80 43.99 20.69
N PRO A 15 -33.38 43.53 21.81
CA PRO A 15 -33.13 42.18 22.34
C PRO A 15 -33.37 41.06 21.33
N ARG A 16 -34.22 41.31 20.32
CA ARG A 16 -34.50 40.40 19.21
C ARG A 16 -33.35 40.38 18.19
N GLU A 17 -32.81 41.52 17.81
CA GLU A 17 -31.66 41.65 16.90
C GLU A 17 -30.36 41.10 17.53
N GLN A 18 -30.17 41.30 18.83
CA GLN A 18 -29.06 40.71 19.58
C GLN A 18 -29.10 39.18 19.56
N LYS A 19 -30.28 38.58 19.81
CA LYS A 19 -30.48 37.13 19.72
C LYS A 19 -30.26 36.58 18.33
N THR A 20 -30.71 37.29 17.30
CA THR A 20 -30.55 36.87 15.90
C THR A 20 -29.08 36.94 15.45
N THR A 21 -28.35 37.97 15.88
CA THR A 21 -26.91 38.13 15.62
C THR A 21 -26.08 37.08 16.36
N ALA A 22 -26.45 36.76 17.60
CA ALA A 22 -25.82 35.68 18.37
C ALA A 22 -26.05 34.31 17.72
N ALA A 23 -27.27 34.03 17.27
CA ALA A 23 -27.58 32.80 16.54
C ALA A 23 -26.80 32.70 15.23
N PHE A 24 -26.67 33.80 14.48
CA PHE A 24 -25.90 33.82 13.23
C PHE A 24 -24.40 33.59 13.47
N LYS A 25 -23.83 34.18 14.53
CA LYS A 25 -22.43 33.90 14.94
C LYS A 25 -22.22 32.44 15.34
N MET A 26 -23.17 31.84 16.08
CA MET A 26 -23.09 30.43 16.44
C MET A 26 -23.15 29.52 15.20
N LEU A 27 -24.08 29.78 14.27
CA LEU A 27 -24.19 29.03 13.02
C LEU A 27 -22.93 29.19 12.15
N SER A 28 -22.37 30.40 12.05
CA SER A 28 -21.12 30.63 11.33
C SER A 28 -19.96 29.84 11.95
N GLY A 29 -19.84 29.85 13.28
CA GLY A 29 -18.80 29.10 13.98
C GLY A 29 -18.94 27.58 13.83
N GLN A 30 -20.18 27.08 13.81
CA GLN A 30 -20.45 25.67 13.51
C GLN A 30 -20.07 25.31 12.07
N ASN A 31 -20.35 26.19 11.11
CA ASN A 31 -19.99 25.99 9.70
C ASN A 31 -18.47 25.96 9.50
N ASP A 32 -17.72 26.85 10.17
CA ASP A 32 -16.26 26.86 10.13
C ASP A 32 -15.66 25.60 10.77
N THR A 33 -16.28 25.13 11.85
CA THR A 33 -15.89 23.87 12.50
C THR A 33 -16.15 22.69 11.56
N LEU A 34 -17.30 22.64 10.91
CA LEU A 34 -17.64 21.60 9.93
C LEU A 34 -16.66 21.60 8.76
N LYS A 35 -16.32 22.77 8.20
CA LYS A 35 -15.33 22.91 7.11
C LYS A 35 -13.95 22.40 7.53
N LYS A 36 -13.51 22.72 8.75
CA LYS A 36 -12.24 22.23 9.28
C LYS A 36 -12.25 20.71 9.44
N SER A 37 -13.35 20.14 9.95
CA SER A 37 -13.50 18.69 10.07
C SER A 37 -13.51 17.99 8.70
N LEU A 38 -14.26 18.52 7.74
CA LEU A 38 -14.27 18.02 6.36
C LEU A 38 -12.88 18.01 5.73
N LYS A 39 -12.13 19.11 5.89
CA LYS A 39 -10.76 19.19 5.38
C LYS A 39 -9.86 18.15 6.03
N LYS A 40 -9.93 17.98 7.35
CA LYS A 40 -9.17 16.93 8.05
C LYS A 40 -9.49 15.53 7.53
N THR A 41 -10.78 15.23 7.34
CA THR A 41 -11.19 13.93 6.79
C THR A 41 -10.70 13.74 5.36
N GLN A 42 -10.70 14.78 4.52
CA GLN A 42 -10.13 14.72 3.17
C GLN A 42 -8.62 14.45 3.20
N ASP A 43 -7.88 15.19 4.04
CA ASP A 43 -6.44 15.02 4.19
C ASP A 43 -6.08 13.60 4.70
N GLU A 44 -6.85 13.07 5.66
CA GLU A 44 -6.71 11.69 6.15
C GLU A 44 -7.02 10.65 5.07
N LEU A 45 -8.05 10.90 4.25
CA LEU A 45 -8.43 10.01 3.16
C LEU A 45 -7.39 9.99 2.04
N GLU A 46 -6.80 11.14 1.71
CA GLU A 46 -5.68 11.23 0.78
C GLU A 46 -4.45 10.51 1.31
N LYS A 47 -4.14 10.64 2.60
CA LYS A 47 -3.06 9.91 3.25
C LYS A 47 -3.28 8.40 3.19
N MET A 48 -4.47 7.93 3.53
CA MET A 48 -4.82 6.50 3.42
C MET A 48 -4.75 6.00 1.98
N ARG A 49 -5.17 6.80 1.00
CA ARG A 49 -5.05 6.44 -0.43
C ARG A 49 -3.58 6.32 -0.84
N ALA A 50 -2.72 7.23 -0.39
CA ALA A 50 -1.29 7.18 -0.67
C ALA A 50 -0.62 5.95 -0.03
N GLU A 51 -0.96 5.63 1.22
CA GLU A 51 -0.48 4.43 1.92
C GLU A 51 -0.95 3.15 1.21
N LYS A 52 -2.23 3.08 0.82
CA LYS A 52 -2.77 1.94 0.07
C LYS A 52 -2.04 1.72 -1.26
N PHE A 53 -1.76 2.79 -2.01
CA PHE A 53 -1.01 2.70 -3.25
C PHE A 53 0.43 2.18 -3.05
N GLN A 54 1.10 2.62 -1.97
CA GLN A 54 2.43 2.11 -1.62
C GLN A 54 2.40 0.62 -1.24
N HIS A 55 1.37 0.19 -0.50
CA HIS A 55 1.17 -1.22 -0.17
C HIS A 55 0.88 -2.08 -1.41
N GLU A 56 0.02 -1.62 -2.31
CA GLU A 56 -0.27 -2.32 -3.58
C GLU A 56 1.00 -2.45 -4.44
N LYS A 57 1.81 -1.40 -4.54
CA LYS A 57 3.09 -1.45 -5.26
C LYS A 57 4.07 -2.46 -4.65
N ARG A 58 4.18 -2.50 -3.31
CA ARG A 58 5.03 -3.47 -2.60
C ARG A 58 4.52 -4.90 -2.80
N ASN A 59 3.21 -5.11 -2.72
CA ASN A 59 2.60 -6.42 -2.93
C ASN A 59 2.82 -6.93 -4.35
N ALA A 60 2.66 -6.07 -5.37
CA ALA A 60 2.92 -6.46 -6.76
C ALA A 60 4.39 -6.91 -6.98
N VAL A 61 5.35 -6.23 -6.34
CA VAL A 61 6.76 -6.64 -6.40
C VAL A 61 7.00 -7.97 -5.68
N LEU A 62 6.39 -8.16 -4.51
CA LEU A 62 6.49 -9.41 -3.73
C LEU A 62 5.85 -10.58 -4.48
N GLU A 63 4.69 -10.39 -5.10
CA GLU A 63 3.99 -11.41 -5.87
C GLU A 63 4.83 -11.87 -7.07
N ASN A 64 5.45 -10.94 -7.78
CA ASN A 64 6.35 -11.27 -8.90
C ASN A 64 7.61 -12.02 -8.42
N LYS A 65 8.18 -11.63 -7.27
CA LYS A 65 9.30 -12.35 -6.66
C LYS A 65 8.89 -13.77 -6.25
N GLN A 66 7.74 -13.93 -5.60
CA GLN A 66 7.23 -15.24 -5.19
C GLN A 66 6.95 -16.17 -6.38
N LYS A 67 6.30 -15.67 -7.44
CA LYS A 67 6.09 -16.45 -8.67
C LYS A 67 7.41 -16.94 -9.26
N THR A 68 8.41 -16.08 -9.31
CA THR A 68 9.75 -16.43 -9.82
C THR A 68 10.43 -17.48 -8.94
N LEU A 69 10.36 -17.35 -7.62
CA LEU A 69 10.90 -18.32 -6.66
C LEU A 69 10.25 -19.71 -6.81
N ILE A 70 8.94 -19.77 -6.98
CA ILE A 70 8.23 -21.04 -7.20
C ILE A 70 8.73 -21.75 -8.46
N TRP A 71 8.90 -21.01 -9.56
CA TRP A 71 9.46 -21.58 -10.80
C TRP A 71 10.89 -22.10 -10.59
N ILE A 72 11.73 -21.32 -9.92
CA ILE A 72 13.11 -21.71 -9.58
C ILE A 72 13.11 -23.02 -8.77
N GLU A 73 12.25 -23.13 -7.77
CA GLU A 73 12.17 -24.30 -6.90
C GLU A 73 11.71 -25.57 -7.66
N ILE A 74 10.73 -25.42 -8.55
CA ILE A 74 10.31 -26.49 -9.47
C ILE A 74 11.47 -26.95 -10.36
N PHE A 75 12.23 -26.01 -10.93
CA PHE A 75 13.37 -26.37 -11.78
C PHE A 75 14.51 -27.01 -10.98
N LYS A 76 14.79 -26.57 -9.74
CA LYS A 76 15.76 -27.24 -8.84
C LYS A 76 15.33 -28.67 -8.52
N PHE A 77 14.04 -28.90 -8.30
CA PHE A 77 13.51 -30.24 -8.05
C PHE A 77 13.64 -31.15 -9.28
N LEU A 78 13.22 -30.68 -10.46
CA LEU A 78 13.30 -31.46 -11.70
C LEU A 78 14.75 -31.78 -12.10
N SER A 79 15.65 -30.81 -11.95
CA SER A 79 17.07 -31.01 -12.25
C SER A 79 17.74 -32.00 -11.29
N SER A 80 17.46 -31.92 -9.98
CA SER A 80 17.97 -32.89 -9.02
C SER A 80 17.42 -34.32 -9.25
N ALA A 81 16.14 -34.45 -9.62
CA ALA A 81 15.57 -35.73 -10.03
C ALA A 81 16.25 -36.31 -11.29
N GLY A 82 16.56 -35.47 -12.28
CA GLY A 82 17.30 -35.87 -13.49
C GLY A 82 18.73 -36.35 -13.19
N VAL A 83 19.42 -35.72 -12.23
CA VAL A 83 20.73 -36.20 -11.74
C VAL A 83 20.60 -37.58 -11.06
N GLY A 84 19.58 -37.77 -10.21
CA GLY A 84 19.31 -39.08 -9.60
C GLY A 84 18.99 -40.17 -10.64
N PHE A 85 18.26 -39.81 -11.71
CA PHE A 85 17.99 -40.71 -12.82
C PHE A 85 19.27 -41.09 -13.58
N ALA A 86 20.13 -40.12 -13.86
CA ALA A 86 21.42 -40.36 -14.51
C ALA A 86 22.33 -41.29 -13.71
N ILE A 87 22.39 -41.11 -12.38
CA ILE A 87 23.14 -42.00 -11.48
C ILE A 87 22.61 -43.43 -11.57
N ASN A 88 21.29 -43.61 -11.58
CA ASN A 88 20.68 -44.94 -11.68
C ASN A 88 21.02 -45.64 -13.01
N TYR A 89 20.91 -44.93 -14.14
CA TYR A 89 21.29 -45.49 -15.45
C TYR A 89 22.79 -45.80 -15.57
N TYR A 90 23.65 -45.05 -14.87
CA TYR A 90 25.06 -45.35 -14.77
C TYR A 90 25.30 -46.69 -14.05
N PHE A 91 24.63 -46.93 -12.93
CA PHE A 91 24.74 -48.21 -12.20
C PHE A 91 24.19 -49.42 -12.97
N ILE A 92 23.20 -49.21 -13.83
CA ILE A 92 22.64 -50.26 -14.71
C ILE A 92 23.52 -50.49 -15.97
N GLY A 93 24.62 -49.75 -16.11
CA GLY A 93 25.61 -49.92 -17.20
C GLY A 93 25.27 -49.17 -18.49
N ASN A 94 24.20 -48.36 -18.49
CA ASN A 94 23.78 -47.59 -19.67
C ASN A 94 24.34 -46.16 -19.62
N VAL A 95 25.66 -46.07 -19.81
CA VAL A 95 26.45 -44.83 -19.67
C VAL A 95 26.01 -43.74 -20.65
N SER A 96 25.62 -44.11 -21.88
CA SER A 96 25.17 -43.12 -22.87
C SER A 96 23.90 -42.41 -22.42
N TYR A 97 22.91 -43.13 -21.90
CA TYR A 97 21.70 -42.53 -21.33
C TYR A 97 21.98 -41.72 -20.07
N ALA A 98 22.89 -42.20 -19.21
CA ALA A 98 23.31 -41.46 -18.02
C ALA A 98 23.92 -40.09 -18.37
N LEU A 99 24.77 -40.01 -19.40
CA LEU A 99 25.38 -38.76 -19.84
C LEU A 99 24.38 -37.81 -20.52
N VAL A 100 23.51 -38.36 -21.38
CA VAL A 100 22.50 -37.57 -22.12
C VAL A 100 21.48 -36.92 -21.19
N VAL A 101 21.13 -37.58 -20.07
CA VAL A 101 20.19 -37.02 -19.09
C VAL A 101 20.93 -36.22 -18.02
N GLY A 102 22.08 -36.71 -17.53
CA GLY A 102 22.79 -36.13 -16.40
C GLY A 102 23.42 -34.76 -16.69
N ILE A 103 24.10 -34.61 -17.84
CA ILE A 103 24.79 -33.35 -18.17
C ILE A 103 23.78 -32.19 -18.32
N PRO A 104 22.67 -32.33 -19.09
CA PRO A 104 21.66 -31.27 -19.16
C PRO A 104 20.99 -30.96 -17.82
N SER A 105 20.71 -31.97 -16.99
CA SER A 105 20.14 -31.76 -15.66
C SER A 105 21.09 -30.98 -14.75
N LEU A 106 22.39 -31.26 -14.79
CA LEU A 106 23.40 -30.53 -14.01
C LEU A 106 23.53 -29.07 -14.49
N LEU A 107 23.55 -28.84 -15.80
CA LEU A 107 23.61 -27.49 -16.37
C LEU A 107 22.39 -26.65 -15.98
N LEU A 108 21.19 -27.23 -16.06
CA LEU A 108 19.96 -26.57 -15.62
C LEU A 108 20.01 -26.25 -14.12
N PHE A 109 20.49 -27.16 -13.28
CA PHE A 109 20.65 -26.91 -11.85
C PHE A 109 21.55 -25.71 -11.58
N ILE A 110 22.73 -25.66 -12.22
CA ILE A 110 23.71 -24.57 -12.04
C ILE A 110 23.13 -23.22 -12.49
N VAL A 111 22.46 -23.18 -13.64
CA VAL A 111 21.85 -21.94 -14.16
C VAL A 111 20.74 -21.45 -13.23
N VAL A 112 19.90 -22.34 -12.74
CA VAL A 112 18.80 -22.01 -11.82
C VAL A 112 19.34 -21.55 -10.47
N GLU A 113 20.40 -22.18 -9.96
CA GLU A 113 21.08 -21.76 -8.73
C GLU A 113 21.68 -20.36 -8.87
N PHE A 114 22.32 -20.09 -10.01
CA PHE A 114 22.87 -18.77 -10.32
C PHE A 114 21.78 -17.69 -10.40
N LEU A 115 20.65 -18.00 -11.04
CA LEU A 115 19.50 -17.08 -11.14
C LEU A 115 18.78 -16.89 -9.79
N SER A 116 18.81 -17.89 -8.91
CA SER A 116 18.21 -17.83 -7.57
C SER A 116 18.97 -16.95 -6.59
N ASN A 117 20.26 -16.73 -6.81
CA ASN A 117 21.14 -15.96 -5.93
C ASN A 117 21.27 -14.48 -6.35
N LYS A 118 20.52 -14.04 -7.35
CA LYS A 118 20.57 -12.70 -7.95
C LYS A 118 19.28 -11.92 -7.67
#